data_AF-A0A381P7G1-F1
#
_entry.id   AF-A0A381P7G1-F1
#
_cell.length_a   1.000
_cell.length_b   1.000
_cell.length_c   1.000
_cell.angle_alpha   90.00
_cell.angle_beta   90.00
_cell.angle_gamma   90.00
#
_symmetry.space_group_name_H-M   'P 1'
#
loop_
_entity.id
_entity.type
_entity.pdbx_description
1 polymer ?
#
loop_
_entity_poly.entity_id
_entity_poly.type
_entity_poly.pdbx_seq_one_letter_code
_entity_poly.pdbx_strand_id
1 'polypeptide(L)'
;MFGIKPKKLNYIALFTLPIVAVITSYLVIEVDFKASLTIFGINLIPMLISSGIAFLLLTRSKNNKAERVSITSPVLLSFTSSAWYVFRVIFPVENSPGIEHLALPQMILIGAVLCGILSIPVVLWFNKNKS
;
A
#
# COMPACT_ATOMS: atom_id res chain seq x y z
N MET A 1 0.80 18.71 -9.25
CA MET A 1 0.81 17.63 -8.24
C MET A 1 0.00 18.14 -7.07
N PHE A 2 -1.15 17.53 -6.77
CA PHE A 2 -2.10 17.96 -5.74
C PHE A 2 -1.34 18.36 -4.46
N GLY A 3 -1.55 19.56 -3.92
CA GLY A 3 -0.75 20.20 -2.84
C GLY A 3 -0.73 19.48 -1.48
N ILE A 4 -0.85 18.16 -1.47
CA ILE A 4 -0.80 17.25 -0.33
C ILE A 4 0.67 16.98 0.01
N LYS A 5 1.02 17.19 1.28
CA LYS A 5 2.36 16.91 1.80
C LYS A 5 2.67 15.40 1.71
N PRO A 6 3.90 14.98 1.34
CA PRO A 6 4.27 13.57 1.22
C PRO A 6 3.97 12.73 2.46
N LYS A 7 4.21 13.29 3.65
CA LYS A 7 3.85 12.63 4.93
C LYS A 7 2.36 12.32 5.02
N LYS A 8 1.49 13.27 4.66
CA LYS A 8 0.04 13.07 4.67
C LYS A 8 -0.36 12.00 3.65
N LEU A 9 0.25 12.02 2.47
CA LEU A 9 -0.03 11.01 1.44
C LEU A 9 0.41 9.60 1.85
N ASN A 10 1.53 9.46 2.58
CA ASN A 10 1.95 8.19 3.17
C ASN A 10 0.91 7.64 4.16
N TYR A 11 0.37 8.49 5.04
CA TYR A 11 -0.70 8.09 5.97
C TYR A 11 -2.00 7.71 5.25
N ILE A 12 -2.36 8.43 4.19
CA ILE A 12 -3.52 8.07 3.37
C ILE A 12 -3.29 6.68 2.77
N ALA A 13 -2.14 6.47 2.13
CA ALA A 13 -1.80 5.19 1.52
C ALA A 13 -1.85 4.03 2.51
N LEU A 14 -1.31 4.22 3.73
CA LEU A 14 -1.31 3.23 4.82
C LEU A 14 -2.69 2.65 5.11
N PHE A 15 -3.74 3.49 5.13
CA PHE A 15 -5.08 3.07 5.52
C PHE A 15 -6.02 2.82 4.34
N THR A 16 -5.77 3.41 3.16
CA THR A 16 -6.65 3.23 2.00
C THR A 16 -6.83 1.77 1.64
N LEU A 17 -5.73 1.02 1.47
CA LEU A 17 -5.81 -0.39 1.09
C LEU A 17 -6.56 -1.26 2.10
N PRO A 18 -6.21 -1.27 3.41
CA PRO A 18 -6.93 -2.06 4.40
C PRO A 18 -8.43 -1.76 4.45
N ILE A 19 -8.80 -0.48 4.33
CA ILE A 19 -10.20 -0.06 4.33
C ILE A 19 -10.92 -0.54 3.06
N VAL A 20 -10.31 -0.34 1.88
CA VAL A 20 -10.89 -0.81 0.61
C VAL A 20 -11.05 -2.33 0.61
N ALA A 21 -10.08 -3.08 1.13
CA ALA A 21 -10.15 -4.53 1.23
C ALA A 21 -11.35 -4.98 2.07
N VAL A 22 -11.63 -4.32 3.21
CA VAL A 22 -12.80 -4.62 4.03
C VAL A 22 -14.09 -4.28 3.29
N ILE A 23 -14.21 -3.06 2.76
CA ILE A 23 -15.43 -2.63 2.05
C ILE A 23 -15.74 -3.58 0.89
N THR A 24 -14.74 -3.92 0.09
CA THR A 24 -14.93 -4.81 -1.07
C THR A 24 -15.24 -6.25 -0.65
N SER A 25 -14.72 -6.74 0.47
CA SER A 25 -15.09 -8.08 0.96
C SER A 25 -16.58 -8.20 1.29
N TYR A 26 -17.18 -7.15 1.88
CA TYR A 26 -18.62 -7.12 2.17
C TYR A 26 -19.50 -7.14 0.90
N LEU A 27 -18.94 -6.82 -0.26
CA LEU A 27 -19.65 -6.84 -1.54
C LEU A 27 -19.54 -8.19 -2.27
N VAL A 28 -18.59 -9.04 -1.88
CA VAL A 28 -18.26 -10.28 -2.61
C VAL A 28 -18.58 -11.53 -1.80
N ILE A 29 -18.41 -11.49 -0.49
CA ILE A 29 -18.60 -12.64 0.41
C ILE A 29 -19.35 -12.23 1.67
N GLU A 30 -19.91 -13.21 2.38
CA GLU A 30 -20.46 -12.98 3.72
C GLU A 30 -19.29 -12.84 4.71
N VAL A 31 -19.13 -11.63 5.26
CA VAL A 31 -18.05 -11.32 6.21
C VAL A 31 -18.63 -11.00 7.58
N ASP A 32 -18.23 -11.75 8.60
CA ASP A 32 -18.50 -11.38 9.99
C ASP A 32 -17.48 -10.35 10.50
N PHE A 33 -17.68 -9.87 11.73
CA PHE A 33 -16.76 -8.90 12.33
C PHE A 33 -15.32 -9.43 12.45
N LYS A 34 -15.17 -10.72 12.76
CA LYS A 34 -13.86 -11.36 12.94
C LYS A 34 -13.12 -11.43 11.60
N ALA A 35 -13.77 -11.87 10.54
CA ALA A 35 -13.24 -11.94 9.19
C ALA A 35 -12.90 -10.54 8.66
N SER A 36 -13.73 -9.53 8.95
CA SER A 36 -13.44 -8.13 8.59
C SER A 36 -12.18 -7.62 9.26
N LEU A 37 -12.01 -7.89 10.55
CA LEU A 37 -10.81 -7.54 11.30
C LEU A 37 -9.58 -8.28 10.77
N THR A 38 -9.72 -9.55 10.40
CA THR A 38 -8.66 -10.34 9.76
C THR A 38 -8.24 -9.72 8.44
N ILE A 39 -9.18 -9.42 7.54
CA ILE A 39 -8.91 -8.81 6.22
C ILE A 39 -8.22 -7.44 6.38
N PHE A 40 -8.68 -6.63 7.32
CA PHE A 40 -8.03 -5.37 7.66
C PHE A 40 -6.58 -5.60 8.12
N GLY A 41 -6.38 -6.50 9.08
CA GLY A 41 -5.08 -6.78 9.68
C GLY A 41 -4.05 -7.29 8.66
N ILE A 42 -4.42 -8.29 7.86
CA ILE A 42 -3.51 -8.88 6.86
C ILE A 42 -3.12 -7.89 5.75
N ASN A 43 -3.98 -6.93 5.42
CA ASN A 43 -3.65 -5.84 4.49
C ASN A 43 -2.87 -4.71 5.17
N LEU A 44 -3.10 -4.48 6.47
CA LEU A 44 -2.39 -3.44 7.22
C LEU A 44 -0.91 -3.78 7.43
N ILE A 45 -0.57 -5.05 7.68
CA ILE A 45 0.81 -5.51 7.89
C ILE A 45 1.76 -5.08 6.75
N PRO A 46 1.52 -5.42 5.48
CA PRO A 46 2.41 -5.01 4.39
C PRO A 46 2.43 -3.48 4.20
N MET A 47 1.31 -2.80 4.47
CA MET A 47 1.26 -1.35 4.40
C MET A 47 2.04 -0.67 5.52
N LEU A 48 2.08 -1.24 6.73
CA LEU A 48 2.93 -0.76 7.82
C LEU A 48 4.40 -0.88 7.46
N ILE A 49 4.82 -1.97 6.83
CA ILE A 49 6.20 -2.15 6.37
C ILE A 49 6.54 -1.08 5.33
N SER A 50 5.75 -0.98 4.26
CA SER A 50 6.03 -0.04 3.17
C SER A 50 5.97 1.42 3.65
N SER A 51 4.94 1.79 4.40
CA SER A 51 4.75 3.15 4.91
C SER A 51 5.73 3.50 6.03
N GLY A 52 6.19 2.51 6.80
CA GLY A 52 7.23 2.67 7.82
C GLY A 52 8.59 2.98 7.20
N ILE A 53 8.99 2.23 6.16
CA ILE A 53 10.21 2.52 5.39
C ILE A 53 10.10 3.92 4.77
N ALA A 54 8.97 4.24 4.13
CA ALA A 54 8.73 5.56 3.56
C ALA A 54 8.83 6.69 4.60
N PHE A 55 8.28 6.48 5.80
CA PHE A 55 8.38 7.45 6.88
C PHE A 55 9.84 7.70 7.27
N LEU A 56 10.64 6.65 7.45
CA LEU A 56 12.07 6.78 7.74
C LEU A 56 12.81 7.53 6.63
N LEU A 57 12.55 7.18 5.36
CA LEU A 57 13.18 7.84 4.20
C LEU A 57 12.77 9.31 4.07
N LEU A 58 11.52 9.65 4.38
CA LEU A 58 11.05 11.04 4.43
C LEU A 58 11.82 11.86 5.47
N THR A 59 12.15 11.30 6.64
CA THR A 59 12.97 12.04 7.63
C THR A 59 14.40 12.30 7.18
N ARG A 60 14.89 11.54 6.19
CA ARG A 60 16.24 11.66 5.63
C ARG A 60 16.28 12.39 4.28
N SER A 61 15.13 12.68 3.69
CA SER A 61 15.03 13.32 2.39
C SER A 61 15.42 14.80 2.47
N LYS A 62 16.28 15.24 1.56
CA LYS A 62 16.81 16.62 1.52
C LYS A 62 16.21 17.47 0.39
N ASN A 63 15.42 16.87 -0.49
CA ASN A 63 14.81 17.54 -1.65
C ASN A 63 13.50 16.87 -2.09
N ASN A 64 12.74 17.57 -2.93
CA ASN A 64 11.43 17.12 -3.42
C ASN A 64 11.47 15.84 -4.25
N LYS A 65 12.62 15.47 -4.85
CA LYS A 65 12.74 14.20 -5.60
C LYS A 65 12.88 13.03 -4.63
N ALA A 66 13.76 13.14 -3.65
CA ALA A 66 13.93 12.18 -2.56
C ALA A 66 12.62 11.96 -1.77
N GLU A 67 11.89 13.04 -1.46
CA GLU A 67 10.59 12.93 -0.79
C GLU A 67 9.56 12.13 -1.60
N ARG A 68 9.50 12.36 -2.92
CA ARG A 68 8.58 11.66 -3.82
C ARG A 68 8.91 10.18 -3.92
N VAL A 69 10.19 9.84 -4.10
CA VAL A 69 10.62 8.44 -4.14
C VAL A 69 10.32 7.74 -2.83
N SER A 70 10.53 8.40 -1.69
CA SER A 70 10.28 7.83 -0.37
C SER A 70 8.86 7.29 -0.22
N ILE A 71 7.86 7.97 -0.78
CA ILE A 71 6.45 7.58 -0.69
C ILE A 71 5.94 6.78 -1.89
N THR A 72 6.75 6.59 -2.92
CA THR A 72 6.29 5.96 -4.18
C THR A 72 5.82 4.53 -3.92
N SER A 73 6.58 3.76 -3.13
CA SER A 73 6.23 2.37 -2.77
C SER A 73 4.85 2.26 -2.09
N PRO A 74 4.59 2.89 -0.93
CA PRO A 74 3.30 2.74 -0.27
C PRO A 74 2.15 3.31 -1.10
N VAL A 75 2.35 4.41 -1.83
CA VAL A 75 1.30 5.00 -2.67
C VAL A 75 0.92 4.08 -3.82
N LEU A 76 1.91 3.55 -4.56
CA LEU A 76 1.64 2.65 -5.68
C LEU A 76 1.00 1.36 -5.20
N LEU A 77 1.56 0.72 -4.17
CA LEU A 77 1.00 -0.53 -3.63
C LEU A 77 -0.44 -0.35 -3.17
N SER A 78 -0.71 0.75 -2.45
CA SER A 78 -2.06 1.06 -1.96
C SER A 78 -3.01 1.28 -3.12
N PHE A 79 -2.62 2.09 -4.11
CA PHE A 79 -3.45 2.41 -5.28
C PHE A 79 -3.73 1.18 -6.15
N THR A 80 -2.69 0.46 -6.59
CA THR A 80 -2.86 -0.68 -7.51
C THR A 80 -3.62 -1.82 -6.86
N SER A 81 -3.38 -2.08 -5.58
CA SER A 81 -4.05 -3.18 -4.87
C SER A 81 -5.49 -2.83 -4.51
N SER A 82 -5.77 -1.56 -4.17
CA SER A 82 -7.15 -1.10 -3.99
C SER A 82 -7.94 -1.16 -5.29
N ALA A 83 -7.33 -0.74 -6.41
CA ALA A 83 -7.93 -0.86 -7.74
C ALA A 83 -8.19 -2.33 -8.10
N TRP A 84 -7.26 -3.22 -7.77
CA TRP A 84 -7.44 -4.66 -7.94
C TRP A 84 -8.63 -5.17 -7.13
N TYR A 85 -8.73 -4.84 -5.84
CA TYR A 85 -9.90 -5.23 -5.02
C TYR A 85 -11.22 -4.79 -5.64
N VAL A 86 -11.31 -3.54 -6.10
CA VAL A 86 -12.52 -3.04 -6.78
C VAL A 86 -12.80 -3.79 -8.08
N PHE A 87 -11.76 -4.07 -8.88
CA PHE A 87 -11.91 -4.86 -10.11
C PHE A 87 -12.49 -6.26 -9.82
N ARG A 88 -12.08 -6.90 -8.73
CA ARG A 88 -12.58 -8.22 -8.33
C ARG A 88 -14.02 -8.22 -7.82
N VAL A 89 -14.55 -7.08 -7.38
CA VAL A 89 -15.99 -6.92 -7.12
C VAL A 89 -16.78 -7.01 -8.44
N ILE A 90 -16.29 -6.39 -9.50
CA ILE A 90 -16.96 -6.36 -10.82
C ILE A 90 -16.77 -7.71 -11.54
N PHE A 91 -15.60 -8.32 -11.39
CA PHE A 91 -15.22 -9.58 -12.04
C PHE A 91 -14.74 -10.61 -11.00
N PRO A 92 -15.66 -11.22 -10.23
CA PRO A 92 -15.32 -12.20 -9.19
C PRO A 92 -14.77 -13.51 -9.77
N VAL A 93 -14.12 -14.35 -8.94
CA VAL A 93 -13.63 -15.67 -9.38
C VAL A 93 -14.85 -16.57 -9.40
N GLU A 94 -15.14 -17.18 -10.54
CA GLU A 94 -16.32 -18.06 -10.72
C GLU A 94 -16.39 -19.18 -9.68
N ASN A 95 -15.26 -19.79 -9.33
CA ASN A 95 -15.20 -20.97 -8.45
C ASN A 95 -14.78 -20.66 -7.00
N SER A 96 -14.38 -19.43 -6.69
CA SER A 96 -13.91 -19.05 -5.36
C SER A 96 -13.99 -17.54 -5.11
N PRO A 97 -15.21 -16.96 -5.04
CA PRO A 97 -15.37 -15.54 -4.75
C PRO A 97 -14.63 -15.14 -3.47
N GLY A 98 -13.84 -14.06 -3.54
CA GLY A 98 -13.15 -13.51 -2.39
C GLY A 98 -11.78 -14.12 -2.04
N ILE A 99 -11.27 -15.10 -2.79
CA ILE A 99 -9.93 -15.68 -2.56
C ILE A 99 -8.79 -14.64 -2.59
N GLU A 100 -8.96 -13.60 -3.41
CA GLU A 100 -8.13 -12.39 -3.45
C GLU A 100 -7.89 -11.73 -2.09
N HIS A 101 -8.85 -11.78 -1.16
CA HIS A 101 -8.68 -11.20 0.17
C HIS A 101 -7.64 -11.94 1.02
N LEU A 102 -7.27 -13.17 0.65
CA LEU A 102 -6.21 -13.95 1.31
C LEU A 102 -4.91 -13.96 0.49
N ALA A 103 -5.00 -14.07 -0.83
CA ALA A 103 -3.83 -14.19 -1.70
C ALA A 103 -3.13 -12.84 -1.96
N LEU A 104 -3.90 -11.78 -2.23
CA LEU A 104 -3.34 -10.48 -2.58
C LEU A 104 -2.43 -9.90 -1.48
N PRO A 105 -2.78 -9.96 -0.17
CA PRO A 105 -1.92 -9.46 0.90
C PRO A 105 -0.51 -10.06 0.90
N GLN A 106 -0.36 -11.33 0.52
CA GLN A 106 0.95 -11.99 0.44
C GLN A 106 1.80 -11.40 -0.68
N MET A 107 1.21 -11.13 -1.85
CA MET A 107 1.90 -10.49 -2.97
C MET A 107 2.27 -9.04 -2.64
N ILE A 108 1.38 -8.30 -1.95
CA ILE A 108 1.64 -6.94 -1.50
C ILE A 108 2.79 -6.93 -0.48
N LEU A 109 2.87 -7.93 0.41
CA LEU A 109 3.98 -8.06 1.37
C LEU A 109 5.33 -8.19 0.66
N ILE A 110 5.42 -9.06 -0.36
CA ILE A 110 6.64 -9.21 -1.16
C ILE A 110 6.99 -7.88 -1.83
N GLY A 111 6.01 -7.23 -2.47
CA GLY A 111 6.18 -5.92 -3.10
C GLY A 111 6.62 -4.83 -2.12
N ALA A 112 6.03 -4.77 -0.93
CA ALA A 112 6.35 -3.82 0.13
C ALA A 112 7.81 -3.93 0.58
N VAL A 113 8.30 -5.15 0.77
CA VAL A 113 9.69 -5.40 1.16
C VAL A 113 10.65 -5.04 0.02
N LEU A 114 10.41 -5.56 -1.19
CA LEU A 114 11.30 -5.32 -2.34
C LEU A 114 11.37 -3.83 -2.71
N CYS A 115 10.21 -3.19 -2.92
CA CYS A 115 10.17 -1.78 -3.26
C CYS A 115 10.67 -0.89 -2.11
N GLY A 116 10.43 -1.28 -0.86
CA GLY A 116 10.95 -0.57 0.32
C GLY A 116 12.49 -0.58 0.35
N ILE A 117 13.11 -1.75 0.20
CA ILE A 117 14.57 -1.89 0.17
C ILE A 117 15.17 -1.12 -1.02
N LEU A 118 14.58 -1.24 -2.21
CA LEU A 118 15.04 -0.53 -3.41
C LEU A 118 14.90 0.99 -3.30
N SER A 119 13.95 1.49 -2.51
CA SER A 119 13.77 2.94 -2.30
C SER A 119 14.94 3.55 -1.52
N ILE A 120 15.64 2.78 -0.69
CA ILE A 120 16.76 3.27 0.13
C ILE A 120 17.93 3.82 -0.74
N PRO A 121 18.57 3.03 -1.63
CA PRO A 121 19.67 3.53 -2.43
C PRO A 121 19.25 4.67 -3.36
N VAL A 122 18.02 4.64 -3.87
CA VAL A 122 17.49 5.68 -4.76
C VAL A 122 17.33 7.02 -4.02
N VAL A 123 16.78 7.01 -2.81
CA VAL A 123 16.67 8.22 -1.97
C VAL A 123 18.05 8.76 -1.61
N LEU A 124 19.00 7.90 -1.26
CA LEU A 124 20.38 8.31 -0.98
C LEU A 124 21.06 8.94 -2.20
N TRP A 125 20.85 8.38 -3.39
CA TRP A 125 21.35 8.93 -4.65
C TRP A 125 20.77 10.33 -4.93
N PHE A 126 19.45 10.50 -4.82
CA PHE A 126 18.81 11.82 -4.99
C PHE A 126 19.26 12.85 -3.96
N ASN A 127 19.54 12.43 -2.73
CA ASN A 127 20.07 13.30 -1.69
C ASN A 127 21.50 13.79 -1.99
N LYS A 128 22.32 12.97 -2.63
CA LYS A 128 23.71 13.30 -3.00
C LYS A 128 23.76 14.22 -4.22
N ASN A 129 22.95 13.93 -5.23
CA ASN A 129 22.98 14.62 -6.51
C ASN A 129 21.97 15.77 -6.56
N LYS A 130 22.12 16.76 -5.66
CA LYS A 130 21.28 17.98 -5.63
C LYS A 130 21.01 18.46 -7.05
N SER A 131 19.80 18.20 -7.54
CA SER A 131 19.30 18.66 -8.82
C SER A 131 17.95 19.29 -8.63
#